data_AF-A0A8C0DP67-F1
#
_entry.id   AF-A0A8C0DP67-F1
#
_cell.length_a   1.000
_cell.length_b   1.000
_cell.length_c   1.000
_cell.angle_alpha   90.00
_cell.angle_beta   90.00
_cell.angle_gamma   90.00
#
_symmetry.space_group_name_H-M   'P 1'
#
loop_
_entity.id
_entity.type
_entity.pdbx_description
1 polymer ?
#
loop_
_entity_poly.entity_id
_entity_poly.type
_entity_poly.pdbx_seq_one_letter_code
_entity_poly.pdbx_strand_id
1 'polypeptide(L)'
;MTEIIILATSMQNVPGEKGQQVCRLTAVVQKRSSFPEGSVELYTEKVATRGLCAITQEESLYYRFLGGLAMWRRACYGMLCLDVTL
;
A
#
# COMPACT_ATOMS: atom_id res chain seq x y z
N MET A 1 -5.93 0.16 23.71
CA MET A 1 -5.97 1.06 22.54
C MET A 1 -4.89 0.59 21.61
N THR A 2 -5.27 0.06 20.45
CA THR A 2 -4.35 -0.47 19.46
C THR A 2 -4.40 0.43 18.24
N GLU A 3 -3.29 1.07 17.95
CA GLU A 3 -3.14 1.95 16.79
C GLU A 3 -2.55 1.13 15.64
N ILE A 4 -3.20 1.16 14.47
CA ILE A 4 -2.73 0.48 13.28
C ILE A 4 -2.46 1.54 12.21
N ILE A 5 -1.20 1.68 11.82
CA ILE A 5 -0.75 2.64 10.81
C ILE A 5 -0.58 1.90 9.48
N ILE A 6 -1.40 2.27 8.49
CA ILE A 6 -1.28 1.78 7.12
C ILE A 6 -0.32 2.70 6.37
N LEU A 7 0.88 2.19 6.12
CA LEU A 7 1.85 2.82 5.25
C LEU A 7 1.45 2.55 3.80
N ALA A 8 1.05 3.60 3.09
CA ALA A 8 0.64 3.49 1.69
C ALA A 8 1.35 4.51 0.81
N THR A 9 1.60 4.14 -0.44
CA THR A 9 2.10 5.07 -1.44
C THR A 9 1.04 6.10 -1.80
N SER A 10 -0.20 5.68 -2.09
CA SER A 10 -1.31 6.59 -2.41
C SER A 10 -2.30 6.69 -1.26
N MET A 11 -2.18 7.74 -0.44
CA MET A 11 -3.09 7.98 0.70
C MET A 11 -4.55 8.21 0.29
N GLN A 12 -4.81 8.67 -0.94
CA GLN A 12 -6.18 8.93 -1.40
C GLN A 12 -6.96 7.65 -1.73
N ASN A 13 -6.25 6.56 -2.07
CA ASN A 13 -6.88 5.31 -2.46
C ASN A 13 -7.22 4.39 -1.27
N VAL A 14 -6.57 4.61 -0.11
CA VAL A 14 -6.77 3.81 1.11
C VAL A 14 -8.13 4.06 1.79
N PRO A 15 -8.59 5.31 2.00
CA PRO A 15 -9.91 5.56 2.58
C PRO A 15 -11.06 5.13 1.66
N GLY A 16 -10.83 5.05 0.35
CA GLY A 16 -11.87 4.73 -0.63
C GLY A 16 -12.96 5.81 -0.70
N GLU A 17 -14.05 5.54 -1.42
CA GLU A 17 -15.17 6.47 -1.53
C GLU A 17 -15.79 6.76 -0.16
N LYS A 18 -15.77 8.04 0.25
CA LYS A 18 -16.35 8.52 1.52
C LYS A 18 -15.87 7.77 2.78
N GLY A 19 -14.67 7.18 2.76
CA GLY A 19 -14.14 6.44 3.93
C GLY A 19 -14.72 5.03 4.13
N GLN A 20 -15.53 4.53 3.19
CA GLN A 20 -16.21 3.23 3.35
C GLN A 20 -15.23 2.05 3.49
N GLN A 21 -14.08 2.12 2.79
CA GLN A 21 -13.08 1.06 2.82
C GLN A 21 -12.41 0.96 4.19
N VAL A 22 -12.12 2.09 4.84
CA VAL A 22 -11.54 2.12 6.19
C VAL A 22 -12.52 1.57 7.22
N CYS A 23 -13.81 1.96 7.18
CA CYS A 23 -14.81 1.39 8.09
C CYS A 23 -14.94 -0.13 7.95
N ARG A 24 -14.89 -0.65 6.72
CA ARG A 24 -14.90 -2.10 6.46
C ARG A 24 -13.66 -2.77 7.03
N LEU A 25 -12.48 -2.18 6.84
CA LEU A 25 -11.22 -2.72 7.38
C LEU A 25 -11.25 -2.77 8.91
N THR A 26 -11.73 -1.72 9.58
CA THR A 26 -11.87 -1.72 11.05
C THR A 26 -12.79 -2.86 11.51
N ALA A 27 -13.94 -3.03 10.86
CA ALA A 27 -14.90 -4.09 11.20
C ALA A 27 -14.32 -5.50 11.00
N VAL A 28 -13.53 -5.72 9.94
CA VAL A 28 -12.86 -7.00 9.69
C VAL A 28 -11.76 -7.26 10.72
N VAL A 29 -10.96 -6.26 11.06
CA VAL A 29 -9.87 -6.39 12.05
C VAL A 29 -10.44 -6.68 13.43
N GLN A 30 -11.50 -5.97 13.84
CA GLN A 30 -12.21 -6.20 15.09
C GLN A 30 -12.77 -7.63 15.16
N LYS A 31 -13.46 -8.08 14.09
CA LYS A 31 -14.09 -9.41 14.04
C LYS A 31 -13.10 -10.56 13.96
N ARG A 32 -11.98 -10.40 13.24
CA ARG A 32 -10.95 -11.46 13.10
C ARG A 32 -10.05 -11.57 14.32
N SER A 33 -9.78 -10.46 15.00
CA SER A 33 -8.83 -10.42 16.12
C SER A 33 -9.52 -10.39 17.49
N SER A 34 -10.85 -10.51 17.53
CA SER A 34 -11.68 -10.48 18.74
C SER A 34 -11.40 -9.27 19.64
N PHE A 35 -11.16 -8.10 19.03
CA PHE A 35 -10.93 -6.86 19.79
C PHE A 35 -12.25 -6.30 20.33
N PRO A 36 -12.26 -5.69 21.52
CA PRO A 36 -13.42 -4.96 22.02
C PRO A 36 -13.73 -3.75 21.12
N GLU A 37 -15.02 -3.43 20.95
CA GLU A 37 -15.48 -2.33 20.11
C GLU A 37 -14.83 -1.00 20.50
N GLY A 38 -14.38 -0.23 19.52
CA GLY A 38 -13.75 1.08 19.73
C GLY A 38 -12.30 1.05 20.22
N SER A 39 -11.67 -0.13 20.37
CA SER A 39 -10.26 -0.23 20.80
C SER A 39 -9.23 -0.12 19.67
N VAL A 40 -9.67 -0.08 18.42
CA VAL A 40 -8.81 -0.09 17.21
C VAL A 40 -9.01 1.20 16.43
N GLU A 41 -7.93 1.95 16.25
CA GLU A 41 -7.88 3.16 15.41
C GLU A 41 -6.96 2.92 14.21
N LEU A 42 -7.42 3.29 13.01
CA LEU A 42 -6.67 3.14 11.76
C LEU A 42 -6.20 4.50 11.26
N TYR A 43 -4.89 4.64 11.10
CA TYR A 43 -4.27 5.82 10.51
C TYR A 43 -3.63 5.48 9.17
N THR A 44 -3.53 6.48 8.29
CA THR A 44 -2.85 6.35 7.02
C THR A 44 -1.67 7.30 6.98
N GLU A 45 -0.50 6.76 6.66
CA GLU A 45 0.72 7.54 6.53
C GLU A 45 1.34 7.29 5.15
N LYS A 46 1.92 8.34 4.57
CA LYS A 46 2.53 8.28 3.25
C LYS A 46 3.94 7.72 3.36
N VAL A 47 4.24 6.69 2.57
CA VAL A 47 5.62 6.18 2.41
C VAL A 47 6.50 7.29 1.83
N ALA A 48 7.51 7.73 2.59
CA ALA A 48 8.40 8.83 2.23
C ALA A 48 9.23 8.51 0.97
N THR A 49 9.80 7.30 0.87
CA THR A 49 10.67 6.92 -0.24
C THR A 49 10.09 5.73 -1.01
N ARG A 50 9.19 6.04 -1.95
CA ARG A 50 8.56 5.02 -2.82
C ARG A 50 9.58 4.21 -3.64
N GLY A 51 10.76 4.79 -3.90
CA GLY A 51 11.87 4.13 -4.58
C GLY A 51 12.50 3.02 -3.77
N LEU A 52 12.63 3.14 -2.44
CA LEU A 52 13.41 2.20 -1.62
C LEU A 52 12.58 1.07 -0.98
N CYS A 53 11.25 1.08 -1.14
CA CYS A 53 10.38 0.07 -0.56
C CYS A 53 10.21 -1.10 -1.53
N ALA A 54 10.85 -2.24 -1.23
CA ALA A 54 10.80 -3.46 -2.04
C ALA A 54 9.37 -3.91 -2.39
N ILE A 55 8.42 -3.78 -1.46
CA ILE A 55 7.01 -4.14 -1.67
C ILE A 55 6.34 -3.21 -2.68
N THR A 56 6.59 -1.89 -2.58
CA THR A 56 6.03 -0.90 -3.52
C THR A 56 6.58 -1.10 -4.93
N GLN A 57 7.86 -1.42 -4.99
CA GLN A 57 8.60 -1.71 -6.20
C GLN A 57 8.06 -2.96 -6.91
N GLU A 58 7.87 -4.06 -6.19
CA GLU A 58 7.29 -5.30 -6.70
C GLU A 58 5.87 -5.10 -7.25
N GLU A 59 5.01 -4.42 -6.50
CA GLU A 59 3.65 -4.08 -6.93
C GLU A 59 3.65 -3.26 -8.23
N SER A 60 4.60 -2.33 -8.38
CA SER A 60 4.72 -1.53 -9.61
C SER A 60 5.12 -2.35 -10.84
N LEU A 61 5.95 -3.38 -10.67
CA LEU A 61 6.28 -4.34 -11.73
C LEU A 61 5.07 -5.20 -12.06
N TYR A 62 4.34 -5.66 -11.05
CA TYR A 62 3.14 -6.49 -11.23
C TYR A 62 2.08 -5.77 -12.08
N TYR A 63 1.80 -4.50 -11.77
CA TYR A 63 0.91 -3.68 -12.61
C TYR A 63 1.43 -3.47 -14.03
N ARG A 64 2.75 -3.28 -14.20
CA ARG A 64 3.36 -3.13 -15.52
C ARG A 64 3.31 -4.42 -16.35
N PHE A 65 3.35 -5.58 -15.70
CA PHE A 65 3.26 -6.87 -16.40
C PHE A 65 1.85 -7.21 -16.81
N LEU A 66 0.86 -6.97 -15.94
CA LEU A 66 -0.55 -7.18 -16.27
C LEU A 66 -1.00 -6.31 -17.46
N GLY A 67 -0.38 -5.15 -17.66
CA GLY A 67 -0.61 -4.26 -18.81
C GLY A 67 -0.06 -4.76 -20.16
N GLY A 68 0.45 -5.99 -20.26
CA GLY A 68 0.87 -6.59 -21.54
C GLY A 68 2.19 -6.09 -22.10
N LEU A 69 3.00 -5.40 -21.29
CA LEU A 69 4.33 -4.98 -21.69
C LEU A 69 5.26 -6.20 -21.79
N ALA A 70 5.60 -6.60 -23.02
CA ALA A 70 6.72 -7.50 -23.37
C ALA A 70 8.09 -6.89 -23.02
N MET A 71 8.17 -6.26 -21.84
CA MET A 71 9.26 -5.42 -21.37
C MET A 71 9.65 -5.70 -19.92
N TRP A 72 9.24 -6.82 -19.30
CA TRP A 72 10.31 -7.73 -18.86
C TRP A 72 11.54 -7.10 -18.21
N ARG A 73 12.59 -7.12 -19.05
CA ARG A 73 13.92 -6.60 -18.83
C ARG A 73 13.96 -5.07 -18.70
N ARG A 74 13.26 -4.29 -19.55
CA ARG A 74 13.28 -2.82 -19.47
C ARG A 74 12.58 -2.28 -18.22
N ALA A 75 11.56 -2.96 -17.73
CA ALA A 75 10.90 -2.61 -16.47
C ALA A 75 11.83 -2.86 -15.27
N CYS A 76 12.51 -4.00 -15.22
CA CYS A 76 13.52 -4.29 -14.19
C CYS A 76 14.71 -3.30 -14.25
N TYR A 77 15.26 -3.02 -15.44
CA TYR A 77 16.34 -2.02 -15.60
C TYR A 77 15.89 -0.60 -15.26
N GLY A 78 14.66 -0.22 -15.60
CA GLY A 78 14.09 1.09 -15.25
C GLY A 78 13.92 1.27 -13.74
N MET A 79 13.58 0.21 -13.01
CA MET A 79 13.54 0.24 -11.54
C MET A 79 14.93 0.31 -10.91
N LEU A 80 15.89 -0.48 -11.41
CA LEU A 80 17.28 -0.40 -10.95
C LEU A 80 17.89 1.00 -11.15
N CYS A 81 17.55 1.70 -12.25
CA CYS A 81 17.95 3.10 -12.44
C CYS A 81 17.22 4.06 -11.49
N LEU A 82 15.95 3.82 -11.16
CA LEU A 82 15.19 4.64 -10.22
C LEU A 82 15.73 4.55 -8.78
N ASP A 83 16.33 3.41 -8.40
CA ASP A 83 17.02 3.25 -7.11
C ASP A 83 18.37 3.99 -7.04
N VAL A 84 19.07 4.16 -8.16
CA VAL A 84 20.46 4.68 -8.19
C VAL A 84 20.53 6.18 -8.48
N THR A 85 19.41 6.83 -8.82
CA THR A 85 19.37 8.27 -9.20
C THR A 85 18.74 9.19 -8.12
N LEU A 86 18.66 8.73 -6.86
CA LEU A 86 18.23 9.53 -5.70
C LEU A 86 19.30 9.58 -4.61
#